data_AF-A0A2K8VB19-F1
#
_entry.id   AF-A0A2K8VB19-F1
#
_cell.length_a   1.000
_cell.length_b   1.000
_cell.length_c   1.000
_cell.angle_alpha   90.00
_cell.angle_beta   90.00
_cell.angle_gamma   90.00
#
_symmetry.space_group_name_H-M   'P 1'
#
loop_
_entity.id
_entity.type
_entity.pdbx_description
1 polymer ?
#
loop_
_entity_poly.entity_id
_entity_poly.type
_entity_poly.pdbx_seq_one_letter_code
_entity_poly.pdbx_strand_id
1 'polypeptide(L)'
;MENEVKNSIQFLNKYVGKEHGFSVPKNYFNNVETDLENKFLEESLPNSNGFSIPANYFNNLETEILGKVSELTIPKEEKLNDIPDGYFDSLEDAIFEKLKKAEEPNKEVKVISFYQRVQKIIPVAAAAVIILFIGTYFFNGTTASEIEFEETDIVSWFENGYGEANSYELAILFTQEELEEEEFTVNLSNDNIEEYFNTIDTSNLIEFEEEE
;
A
#
# COMPACT_ATOMS: atom_id res chain seq x y z
N MET A 1 -30.56 -47.03 -25.37
CA MET A 1 -30.05 -45.64 -25.40
C MET A 1 -28.73 -45.50 -24.64
N GLU A 2 -28.62 -45.89 -23.37
CA GLU A 2 -27.34 -45.77 -22.60
C GLU A 2 -26.11 -46.42 -23.24
N ASN A 3 -26.25 -47.65 -23.75
CA ASN A 3 -25.11 -48.37 -24.35
C ASN A 3 -24.61 -47.75 -25.66
N GLU A 4 -25.48 -47.08 -26.42
CA GLU A 4 -25.10 -46.42 -27.68
C GLU A 4 -24.33 -45.13 -27.40
N VAL A 5 -24.75 -44.37 -26.39
CA VAL A 5 -24.07 -43.15 -25.92
C VAL A 5 -22.70 -43.48 -25.31
N LYS A 6 -22.58 -44.59 -24.58
CA LYS A 6 -21.29 -45.03 -24.03
C LYS A 6 -20.27 -45.35 -25.11
N ASN A 7 -20.72 -45.99 -26.20
CA ASN A 7 -19.87 -46.33 -27.33
C ASN A 7 -19.45 -45.08 -28.13
N SER A 8 -20.34 -44.11 -28.31
CA SER A 8 -20.00 -42.85 -28.99
C SER A 8 -19.02 -42.00 -28.18
N ILE A 9 -19.19 -41.91 -26.86
CA ILE A 9 -18.26 -41.20 -25.97
C ILE A 9 -16.88 -41.86 -25.98
N GLN A 10 -16.81 -43.20 -25.91
CA GLN A 10 -15.53 -43.91 -26.01
C GLN A 10 -14.86 -43.69 -27.37
N PHE A 11 -15.63 -43.68 -28.45
CA PHE A 11 -15.13 -43.42 -29.78
C PHE A 11 -14.52 -42.01 -29.87
N LEU A 12 -15.23 -40.98 -29.41
CA LEU A 12 -14.73 -39.60 -29.43
C LEU A 12 -13.45 -39.44 -28.60
N ASN A 13 -13.41 -39.96 -27.39
CA ASN A 13 -12.24 -39.89 -26.51
C ASN A 13 -11.00 -40.63 -27.08
N LYS A 14 -11.20 -41.65 -27.91
CA LYS A 14 -10.10 -42.38 -28.56
C LYS A 14 -9.39 -41.55 -29.63
N TYR A 15 -10.12 -40.73 -30.37
CA TYR A 15 -9.58 -39.96 -31.50
C TYR A 15 -9.21 -38.52 -31.13
N VAL A 16 -9.92 -37.90 -30.18
CA VAL A 16 -9.66 -36.52 -29.74
C VAL A 16 -8.70 -36.46 -28.55
N GLY A 17 -8.55 -37.56 -27.80
CA GLY A 17 -7.97 -37.53 -26.45
C GLY A 17 -9.00 -37.06 -25.42
N LYS A 18 -8.72 -37.30 -24.13
CA LYS A 18 -9.58 -36.79 -23.03
C LYS A 18 -9.42 -35.28 -22.80
N GLU A 19 -8.30 -34.75 -23.26
CA GLU A 19 -7.95 -33.34 -23.22
C GLU A 19 -8.48 -32.72 -24.51
N HIS A 20 -9.34 -31.72 -24.41
CA HIS A 20 -9.72 -30.94 -25.57
C HIS A 20 -8.48 -30.18 -26.06
N GLY A 21 -8.12 -30.28 -27.34
CA GLY A 21 -6.94 -29.60 -27.92
C GLY A 21 -6.99 -28.07 -27.89
N PHE A 22 -7.98 -27.49 -27.23
CA PHE A 22 -8.10 -26.07 -26.94
C PHE A 22 -7.46 -25.79 -25.59
N SER A 23 -6.35 -25.06 -25.59
CA SER A 23 -5.75 -24.51 -24.39
C SER A 23 -5.76 -22.99 -24.53
N VAL A 24 -6.26 -22.31 -23.51
CA VAL A 24 -6.15 -20.85 -23.43
C VAL A 24 -4.80 -20.50 -22.81
N PRO A 25 -4.18 -19.38 -23.22
CA PRO A 25 -2.99 -18.87 -22.56
C PRO A 25 -3.20 -18.72 -21.05
N LYS A 26 -2.11 -18.91 -20.28
CA LYS A 26 -2.13 -18.68 -18.84
C LYS A 26 -2.59 -17.23 -18.57
N ASN A 27 -3.52 -17.05 -17.63
CA ASN A 27 -4.14 -15.77 -17.25
C ASN A 27 -5.04 -15.12 -18.32
N TYR A 28 -5.45 -15.83 -19.37
CA TYR A 28 -6.35 -15.29 -20.40
C TYR A 28 -7.63 -14.67 -19.80
N PHE A 29 -8.35 -15.42 -18.96
CA PHE A 29 -9.61 -14.93 -18.37
C PHE A 29 -9.42 -13.89 -17.27
N ASN A 30 -8.25 -13.86 -16.63
CA ASN A 30 -7.97 -12.89 -15.57
C ASN A 30 -7.70 -11.49 -16.15
N ASN A 31 -7.13 -11.44 -17.36
CA ASN A 31 -6.69 -10.20 -17.98
C ASN A 31 -7.54 -9.75 -19.16
N VAL A 32 -8.43 -10.61 -19.69
CA VAL A 32 -9.19 -10.29 -20.92
C VAL A 32 -10.04 -9.04 -20.79
N GLU A 33 -10.59 -8.75 -19.61
CA GLU A 33 -11.35 -7.54 -19.35
C GLU A 33 -10.45 -6.30 -19.44
N THR A 34 -9.36 -6.29 -18.66
CA THR A 34 -8.34 -5.23 -18.67
C THR A 34 -7.73 -5.03 -20.06
N ASP A 35 -7.42 -6.11 -20.78
CA ASP A 35 -6.84 -6.07 -22.12
C ASP A 35 -7.81 -5.46 -23.13
N LEU A 36 -9.11 -5.76 -23.01
CA LEU A 36 -10.15 -5.16 -23.84
C LEU A 36 -10.33 -3.68 -23.52
N GLU A 37 -10.41 -3.32 -22.24
CA GLU A 37 -10.51 -1.93 -21.78
C GLU A 37 -9.35 -1.09 -22.31
N ASN A 38 -8.12 -1.57 -22.14
CA ASN A 38 -6.92 -0.89 -22.64
C ASN A 38 -6.95 -0.72 -24.16
N LYS A 39 -7.40 -1.73 -24.91
CA LYS A 39 -7.51 -1.65 -26.37
C LYS A 39 -8.56 -0.62 -26.81
N PHE A 40 -9.68 -0.49 -26.11
CA PHE A 40 -10.67 0.55 -26.37
C PHE A 40 -10.13 1.95 -26.04
N LEU A 41 -9.38 2.08 -24.94
CA LEU A 41 -8.71 3.33 -24.60
C LEU A 41 -7.71 3.72 -25.67
N GLU A 42 -6.86 2.79 -26.13
CA GLU A 42 -5.90 3.01 -27.21
C GLU A 42 -6.57 3.45 -28.51
N GLU A 43 -7.68 2.82 -28.90
CA GLU A 43 -8.45 3.21 -30.10
C GLU A 43 -9.10 4.60 -29.97
N SER A 44 -9.38 5.03 -28.74
CA SER A 44 -9.93 6.37 -28.46
C SER A 44 -8.86 7.47 -28.42
N LEU A 45 -7.58 7.11 -28.36
CA LEU A 45 -6.50 8.10 -28.35
C LEU A 45 -6.38 8.79 -29.72
N PRO A 46 -6.27 10.13 -29.76
CA PRO A 46 -6.07 10.84 -31.01
C PRO A 46 -4.71 10.47 -31.64
N ASN A 47 -4.71 10.21 -32.95
CA ASN A 47 -3.49 9.90 -33.73
C ASN A 47 -2.48 11.07 -33.80
N SER A 48 -2.82 12.24 -33.27
CA SER A 48 -1.93 13.39 -33.13
C SER A 48 -1.64 13.63 -31.66
N ASN A 49 -0.36 13.88 -31.34
CA ASN A 49 0.22 14.17 -30.04
C ASN A 49 -0.83 14.73 -29.05
N GLY A 50 -1.24 13.94 -28.06
CA GLY A 50 -2.31 14.28 -27.09
C GLY A 50 -2.01 15.48 -26.18
N PHE A 51 -0.87 16.15 -26.38
CA PHE A 51 -0.49 17.38 -25.71
C PHE A 51 -0.58 18.53 -26.70
N SER A 52 -1.62 19.34 -26.56
CA SER A 52 -1.75 20.60 -27.28
C SER A 52 -1.20 21.73 -26.42
N ILE A 53 -0.30 22.54 -27.00
CA ILE A 53 0.15 23.78 -26.36
C ILE A 53 -0.80 24.93 -26.74
N PRO A 54 -1.01 25.91 -25.83
CA PRO A 54 -1.73 27.12 -26.17
C PRO A 54 -1.11 27.84 -27.37
N ALA A 55 -1.96 28.50 -28.17
CA ALA A 55 -1.48 29.33 -29.27
C ALA A 55 -0.48 30.38 -28.76
N ASN A 56 0.65 30.52 -29.45
CA ASN A 56 1.73 31.45 -29.11
C ASN A 56 2.45 31.19 -27.77
N TYR A 57 2.35 29.99 -27.17
CA TYR A 57 3.08 29.64 -25.95
C TYR A 57 4.57 30.00 -26.03
N PHE A 58 5.29 29.49 -27.03
CA PHE A 58 6.72 29.78 -27.19
C PHE A 58 7.03 31.21 -27.62
N ASN A 59 6.13 31.86 -28.35
CA ASN A 59 6.31 33.25 -28.79
C ASN A 59 6.22 34.23 -27.61
N ASN A 60 5.40 33.90 -26.60
CA ASN A 60 5.16 34.76 -25.45
C ASN A 60 6.00 34.37 -24.22
N LEU A 61 6.58 33.17 -24.20
CA LEU A 61 7.32 32.62 -23.08
C LEU A 61 8.44 33.55 -22.58
N GLU A 62 9.24 34.11 -23.50
CA GLU A 62 10.30 35.05 -23.14
C GLU A 62 9.75 36.31 -22.46
N THR A 63 8.69 36.88 -23.03
CA THR A 63 8.07 38.10 -22.50
C THR A 63 7.43 37.84 -21.13
N GLU A 64 6.80 36.69 -20.93
CA GLU A 64 6.20 36.30 -19.65
C GLU A 64 7.25 36.06 -18.57
N ILE A 65 8.36 35.39 -18.90
CA ILE A 65 9.48 35.19 -17.98
C ILE A 65 10.11 36.53 -17.59
N LEU A 66 10.42 37.38 -18.56
CA LEU A 66 11.03 38.69 -18.30
C LEU A 66 10.08 39.60 -17.51
N GLY A 67 8.78 39.56 -17.81
CA GLY A 67 7.73 40.24 -17.05
C GLY A 67 7.74 39.81 -15.58
N LYS A 68 7.66 38.50 -15.32
CA LYS A 68 7.71 37.94 -13.96
C LYS A 68 9.00 38.29 -13.21
N VAL A 69 10.16 38.26 -13.89
CA VAL A 69 11.44 38.66 -13.29
C VAL A 69 11.48 40.14 -12.94
N SER A 70 10.83 40.99 -13.74
CA SER A 70 10.75 42.43 -13.45
C SER A 70 9.71 42.79 -12.37
N GLU A 71 8.65 41.98 -12.24
CA GLU A 71 7.62 42.09 -11.19
C GLU A 71 8.05 41.49 -9.86
N LEU A 72 9.05 40.58 -9.88
CA LEU A 72 9.80 40.20 -8.68
C LEU A 72 10.51 41.46 -8.17
N THR A 73 9.81 42.20 -7.32
CA THR A 73 10.41 43.17 -6.42
C THR A 73 11.34 42.39 -5.52
N ILE A 74 12.60 42.24 -5.94
CA ILE A 74 13.68 41.83 -5.05
C ILE A 74 13.62 42.87 -3.93
N PRO A 75 13.25 42.48 -2.69
CA PRO A 75 13.15 43.42 -1.60
C PRO A 75 14.51 44.12 -1.52
N LYS A 76 14.52 45.41 -1.90
CA LYS A 76 15.77 46.08 -2.24
C LYS A 76 16.75 46.10 -1.07
N GLU A 77 16.23 45.95 0.13
CA GLU A 77 16.97 45.67 1.34
C GLU A 77 16.05 44.91 2.30
N GLU A 78 15.67 43.66 1.97
CA GLU A 78 15.54 42.72 3.09
C GLU A 78 16.95 42.56 3.59
N LYS A 79 17.30 43.37 4.59
CA LYS A 79 18.54 43.20 5.32
C LYS A 79 18.61 41.72 5.65
N LEU A 80 19.56 41.04 5.02
CA LEU A 80 19.97 39.69 5.36
C LEU A 80 20.59 39.78 6.76
N ASN A 81 19.77 40.06 7.77
CA ASN A 81 20.15 40.42 9.14
C ASN A 81 20.89 39.25 9.82
N ASP A 82 20.79 38.06 9.23
CA ASP A 82 21.42 36.84 9.72
C ASP A 82 22.79 36.56 9.08
N ILE A 83 23.27 37.43 8.18
CA ILE A 83 24.61 37.30 7.59
C ILE A 83 25.55 38.26 8.31
N PRO A 84 26.57 37.75 9.02
CA PRO A 84 27.60 38.58 9.64
C PRO A 84 28.33 39.44 8.60
N ASP A 85 28.66 40.68 8.98
CA ASP A 85 29.49 41.56 8.16
C ASP A 85 30.80 40.86 7.78
N GLY A 86 31.11 40.83 6.47
CA GLY A 86 32.32 40.20 5.94
C GLY A 86 32.28 38.66 5.84
N TYR A 87 31.11 38.02 6.00
CA TYR A 87 30.94 36.58 5.83
C TYR A 87 31.51 36.09 4.48
N PHE A 88 31.13 36.74 3.37
CA PHE A 88 31.59 36.34 2.04
C PHE A 88 33.05 36.70 1.76
N ASP A 89 33.58 37.74 2.41
CA ASP A 89 34.99 38.15 2.26
C ASP A 89 35.95 37.13 2.87
N SER A 90 35.50 36.40 3.91
CA SER A 90 36.29 35.40 4.63
C SER A 90 35.91 33.94 4.30
N LEU A 91 34.88 33.73 3.49
CA LEU A 91 34.33 32.41 3.19
C LEU A 91 35.35 31.52 2.48
N GLU A 92 36.07 32.07 1.51
CA GLU A 92 37.08 31.34 0.74
C GLU A 92 38.22 30.84 1.64
N ASP A 93 38.80 31.75 2.44
CA ASP A 93 39.86 31.44 3.39
C ASP A 93 39.42 30.40 4.43
N ALA A 94 38.20 30.55 4.98
CA ALA A 94 37.64 29.65 5.96
C ALA A 94 37.41 28.23 5.41
N ILE A 95 37.04 28.09 4.13
CA ILE A 95 36.91 26.79 3.47
C ILE A 95 38.30 26.16 3.30
N PHE A 96 39.29 26.91 2.82
CA PHE A 96 40.65 26.39 2.64
C PHE A 96 41.32 25.99 3.96
N GLU A 97 41.08 26.73 5.05
CA GLU A 97 41.58 26.38 6.38
C GLU A 97 40.96 25.06 6.89
N LYS A 98 39.65 24.87 6.68
CA LYS A 98 38.95 23.63 7.05
C LYS A 98 39.45 22.42 6.26
N LEU A 99 39.76 22.59 4.97
CA LEU A 99 40.32 21.52 4.14
C LEU A 99 41.72 21.12 4.63
N LYS A 100 42.60 22.09 4.94
CA LYS A 100 43.94 21.82 5.48
C LYS A 100 43.89 21.10 6.84
N LYS A 101 42.96 21.49 7.71
CA LYS A 101 42.77 20.85 9.02
C LYS A 101 42.23 19.42 8.92
N ALA A 102 41.50 19.10 7.85
CA ALA A 102 41.03 17.74 7.58
C ALA A 102 42.14 16.81 7.06
N GLU A 103 43.26 17.36 6.58
CA GLU A 103 44.43 16.61 6.09
C GLU A 103 45.50 16.38 7.17
N GLU A 104 45.41 17.01 8.35
CA GLU A 104 46.28 16.67 9.46
C GLU A 104 46.02 15.22 9.93
N PRO A 105 47.08 14.40 10.15
CA PRO A 105 46.91 13.02 10.56
C PRO A 105 46.23 12.98 11.93
N ASN A 106 44.93 12.64 11.88
CA ASN A 106 44.04 12.23 12.95
C ASN A 106 44.68 12.22 14.34
N LYS A 107 44.29 13.19 15.18
CA LYS A 107 44.21 12.94 16.61
C LYS A 107 43.33 11.70 16.77
N GLU A 108 43.94 10.56 17.11
CA GLU A 108 43.27 9.28 17.22
C GLU A 108 42.01 9.44 18.07
N VAL A 109 40.85 9.51 17.41
CA VAL A 109 39.57 9.52 18.10
C VAL A 109 39.49 8.16 18.77
N LYS A 110 39.45 8.15 20.10
CA LYS A 110 39.37 6.92 20.90
C LYS A 110 38.03 6.22 20.62
N VAL A 111 38.00 5.44 19.55
CA VAL A 111 36.84 4.62 19.19
C VAL A 111 36.73 3.49 20.20
N ILE A 112 35.59 3.42 20.88
CA ILE A 112 35.24 2.26 21.69
C ILE A 112 34.71 1.18 20.74
N SER A 113 35.37 0.02 20.68
CA SER A 113 34.91 -1.06 19.81
C SER A 113 33.64 -1.70 20.38
N PHE A 114 32.55 -1.66 19.61
CA PHE A 114 31.23 -2.19 19.98
C PHE A 114 31.30 -3.68 20.39
N TYR A 115 32.17 -4.43 19.71
CA TYR A 115 32.40 -5.86 19.95
C TYR A 115 32.81 -6.19 21.40
N GLN A 116 33.61 -5.32 22.04
CA GLN A 116 34.06 -5.54 23.43
C GLN A 116 32.93 -5.40 24.47
N ARG A 117 31.88 -4.61 24.16
CA ARG A 117 30.69 -4.49 25.01
C ARG A 117 29.76 -5.67 24.81
N VAL A 118 29.54 -6.09 23.56
CA VAL A 118 28.66 -7.22 23.24
C VAL A 118 29.17 -8.50 23.92
N GLN A 119 30.49 -8.77 23.89
CA GLN A 119 31.08 -9.93 24.58
C GLN A 119 30.77 -10.01 26.08
N LYS A 120 30.58 -8.88 26.76
CA LYS A 120 30.24 -8.85 28.19
C LYS A 120 28.75 -9.08 28.46
N ILE A 121 27.88 -8.86 27.47
CA ILE A 121 26.42 -8.97 27.59
C ILE A 121 25.93 -10.38 27.20
N ILE A 122 26.68 -11.11 26.35
CA ILE A 122 26.35 -12.49 25.93
C ILE A 122 25.96 -13.42 27.09
N PRO A 123 26.74 -13.55 28.19
CA PRO A 123 26.37 -14.47 29.27
C PRO A 123 25.12 -14.02 30.05
N VAL A 124 24.88 -12.71 30.15
CA VAL A 124 23.70 -12.14 30.83
C VAL A 124 22.43 -12.41 30.00
N ALA A 125 22.50 -12.21 28.69
CA ALA A 125 21.39 -12.49 27.78
C ALA A 125 21.02 -13.98 27.78
N ALA A 126 22.02 -14.88 27.74
CA ALA A 126 21.78 -16.32 27.82
C ALA A 126 21.09 -16.73 29.14
N ALA A 127 21.52 -16.18 30.28
CA ALA A 127 20.86 -16.44 31.55
C ALA A 127 19.42 -15.90 31.60
N ALA A 128 19.17 -14.71 31.06
CA ALA A 128 17.83 -14.14 30.97
C ALA A 128 16.88 -14.98 30.10
N VAL A 129 17.36 -15.52 28.98
CA VAL A 129 16.58 -16.43 28.12
C VAL A 129 16.23 -17.71 28.87
N ILE A 130 17.17 -18.29 29.62
CA ILE A 130 16.91 -19.49 30.43
C ILE A 130 15.90 -19.19 31.54
N ILE A 131 16.03 -18.05 32.23
CA ILE A 131 15.09 -17.62 33.28
C ILE A 131 13.70 -17.36 32.69
N LEU A 132 13.60 -16.74 31.50
CA LEU A 132 12.34 -16.49 30.81
C LEU A 132 11.70 -17.81 30.38
N PHE A 133 12.47 -18.75 29.82
CA PHE A 133 11.99 -20.07 29.42
C PHE A 133 11.48 -20.90 30.61
N ILE A 134 12.20 -20.88 31.73
CA ILE A 134 11.77 -21.55 32.97
C ILE A 134 10.56 -20.81 33.58
N GLY A 135 10.58 -19.49 33.57
CA GLY A 135 9.48 -18.65 34.05
C GLY A 135 8.19 -18.93 33.30
N THR A 136 8.21 -18.83 31.97
CA THR A 136 7.04 -19.14 31.13
C THR A 136 6.54 -20.58 31.33
N TYR A 137 7.44 -21.56 31.48
CA TYR A 137 7.06 -22.94 31.75
C TYR A 137 6.35 -23.13 33.10
N PHE A 138 6.81 -22.48 34.17
CA PHE A 138 6.21 -22.59 35.51
C PHE A 138 4.97 -21.69 35.70
N PHE A 139 4.85 -20.59 34.95
CA PHE A 139 3.71 -19.66 35.00
C PHE A 139 2.59 -19.97 33.99
N ASN A 140 2.64 -21.10 33.29
CA ASN A 140 1.58 -21.64 32.41
C ASN A 140 0.30 -22.09 33.16
N GLY A 141 -0.12 -21.35 34.19
CA GLY A 141 -1.39 -21.49 34.90
C GLY A 141 -2.42 -20.42 34.51
N THR A 142 -2.14 -19.59 33.51
CA THR A 142 -3.15 -18.75 32.88
C THR A 142 -3.38 -19.33 31.49
N THR A 143 -4.52 -20.00 31.32
CA THR A 143 -5.10 -20.18 29.99
C THR A 143 -5.13 -18.79 29.37
N ALA A 144 -4.43 -18.60 28.26
CA ALA A 144 -4.69 -17.45 27.42
C ALA A 144 -6.21 -17.43 27.22
N SER A 145 -6.87 -16.41 27.73
CA SER A 145 -8.22 -16.12 27.29
C SER A 145 -8.08 -15.86 25.80
N GLU A 146 -8.56 -16.76 24.96
CA GLU A 146 -8.96 -16.37 23.62
C GLU A 146 -9.84 -15.13 23.79
N ILE A 147 -9.52 -14.07 23.06
CA ILE A 147 -10.36 -12.87 23.03
C ILE A 147 -11.62 -13.31 22.29
N GLU A 148 -12.60 -13.77 23.06
CA GLU A 148 -13.95 -14.05 22.59
C GLU A 148 -14.65 -12.68 22.51
N PHE A 149 -14.93 -12.22 21.30
CA PHE A 149 -15.63 -10.95 21.10
C PHE A 149 -17.13 -11.19 21.38
N GLU A 150 -17.68 -10.56 22.41
CA GLU A 150 -19.12 -10.55 22.65
C GLU A 150 -19.79 -9.48 21.76
N GLU A 151 -21.04 -9.72 21.33
CA GLU A 151 -21.79 -8.74 20.53
C GLU A 151 -21.90 -7.37 21.24
N THR A 152 -21.90 -7.36 22.58
CA THR A 152 -21.91 -6.15 23.39
C THR A 152 -20.64 -5.31 23.24
N ASP A 153 -19.50 -5.95 22.99
CA ASP A 153 -18.23 -5.24 22.78
C ASP A 153 -18.22 -4.53 21.43
N ILE A 154 -18.81 -5.17 20.40
CA ILE A 154 -18.97 -4.61 19.06
C ILE A 154 -19.93 -3.42 19.09
N VAL A 155 -21.05 -3.54 19.79
CA VAL A 155 -22.03 -2.44 19.96
C VAL A 155 -21.39 -1.27 20.70
N SER A 156 -20.68 -1.52 21.79
CA SER A 156 -19.95 -0.50 22.53
C SER A 156 -18.90 0.20 21.65
N TRP A 157 -18.15 -0.55 20.86
CA TRP A 157 -17.16 0.01 19.94
C TRP A 157 -17.80 0.93 18.89
N PHE A 158 -18.94 0.53 18.34
CA PHE A 158 -19.70 1.33 17.39
C PHE A 158 -20.30 2.60 18.03
N GLU A 159 -20.95 2.48 19.19
CA GLU A 159 -21.56 3.61 19.91
C GLU A 159 -20.54 4.64 20.41
N ASN A 160 -19.31 4.22 20.70
CA ASN A 160 -18.23 5.12 21.09
C ASN A 160 -17.61 5.89 19.90
N GLY A 161 -18.17 5.74 18.69
CA GLY A 161 -17.74 6.47 17.49
C GLY A 161 -16.50 5.90 16.82
N TYR A 162 -16.08 4.68 17.17
CA TYR A 162 -14.95 4.00 16.51
C TYR A 162 -15.38 3.23 15.25
N GLY A 163 -16.69 2.98 15.07
CA GLY A 163 -17.24 2.29 13.90
C GLY A 163 -17.65 3.21 12.74
N GLU A 164 -17.57 4.53 12.92
CA GLU A 164 -17.90 5.50 11.87
C GLU A 164 -16.69 5.71 10.95
N ALA A 165 -16.48 4.79 10.01
CA ALA A 165 -15.47 4.97 8.96
C ALA A 165 -16.13 5.51 7.69
N ASN A 166 -15.70 6.70 7.22
CA ASN A 166 -16.11 7.19 5.91
C ASN A 166 -15.24 6.57 4.80
N SER A 167 -15.74 6.58 3.57
CA SER A 167 -15.07 5.95 2.42
C SER A 167 -13.66 6.50 2.15
N TYR A 168 -13.39 7.75 2.52
CA TYR A 168 -12.08 8.37 2.34
C TYR A 168 -11.08 7.86 3.38
N GLU A 169 -11.50 7.69 4.63
CA GLU A 169 -10.68 7.11 5.71
C GLU A 169 -10.38 5.63 5.47
N LEU A 170 -11.37 4.86 5.00
CA LEU A 170 -11.17 3.46 4.61
C LEU A 170 -10.16 3.35 3.45
N ALA A 171 -10.22 4.24 2.46
CA ALA A 171 -9.27 4.25 1.35
C ALA A 171 -7.82 4.59 1.74
N ILE A 172 -7.62 5.27 2.88
CA ILE A 172 -6.29 5.55 3.43
C ILE A 172 -5.74 4.34 4.19
N LEU A 173 -6.62 3.60 4.87
CA LEU A 173 -6.26 2.36 5.58
C LEU A 173 -5.96 1.21 4.60
N PHE A 174 -6.78 1.05 3.55
CA PHE A 174 -6.53 0.08 2.49
C PHE A 174 -5.47 0.62 1.51
N THR A 175 -4.21 0.59 1.93
CA THR A 175 -3.10 0.76 0.98
C THR A 175 -3.10 -0.44 0.02
N GLN A 176 -2.85 -0.21 -1.27
CA GLN A 176 -2.88 -1.27 -2.31
C GLN A 176 -1.96 -2.47 -2.04
N GLU A 177 -1.08 -2.37 -1.05
CA GLU A 177 -0.12 -3.41 -0.65
C GLU A 177 -0.72 -4.41 0.35
N GLU A 178 -1.80 -4.06 1.06
CA GLU A 178 -2.38 -4.86 2.16
C GLU A 178 -3.62 -5.66 1.75
N LEU A 179 -4.11 -5.49 0.51
CA LEU A 179 -5.24 -6.25 -0.03
C LEU A 179 -4.75 -7.59 -0.62
N GLU A 180 -4.44 -8.56 0.24
CA GLU A 180 -4.28 -9.95 -0.19
C GLU A 180 -5.66 -10.56 -0.47
N GLU A 181 -5.85 -11.13 -1.68
CA GLU A 181 -7.12 -11.77 -2.10
C GLU A 181 -7.62 -12.85 -1.13
N GLU A 182 -6.74 -13.41 -0.30
CA GLU A 182 -7.08 -14.44 0.69
C GLU A 182 -7.84 -13.89 1.92
N GLU A 183 -7.68 -12.61 2.27
CA GLU A 183 -8.28 -12.02 3.50
C GLU A 183 -9.78 -11.71 3.33
N PHE A 184 -10.25 -11.57 2.08
CA PHE A 184 -11.66 -11.38 1.74
C PHE A 184 -12.44 -12.68 1.48
N THR A 185 -11.83 -13.84 1.76
CA THR A 185 -12.50 -15.14 1.56
C THR A 185 -13.52 -15.41 2.66
N VAL A 186 -14.71 -14.82 2.54
CA VAL A 186 -15.87 -15.27 3.30
C VAL A 186 -16.18 -16.70 2.86
N ASN A 187 -16.12 -17.66 3.78
CA ASN A 187 -16.56 -19.03 3.52
C ASN A 187 -18.09 -19.05 3.36
N LEU A 188 -18.54 -18.73 2.15
CA LEU A 188 -19.91 -18.84 1.70
C LEU A 188 -20.27 -20.31 1.51
N SER A 189 -20.46 -21.02 2.63
CA SER A 189 -21.19 -22.28 2.60
C SER A 189 -22.67 -22.00 2.34
N ASN A 190 -23.34 -22.88 1.60
CA ASN A 190 -24.78 -22.77 1.35
C ASN A 190 -25.59 -22.66 2.65
N ASP A 191 -25.14 -23.34 3.71
CA ASP A 191 -25.81 -23.36 5.00
C ASP A 191 -25.86 -21.96 5.65
N ASN A 192 -24.76 -21.20 5.56
CA ASN A 192 -24.68 -19.84 6.11
C ASN A 192 -25.54 -18.84 5.32
N ILE A 193 -25.67 -19.06 4.00
CA ILE A 193 -26.47 -18.20 3.12
C ILE A 193 -27.96 -18.40 3.36
N GLU A 194 -28.40 -19.64 3.56
CA GLU A 194 -29.80 -19.97 3.80
C GLU A 194 -30.27 -19.41 5.16
N GLU A 195 -29.41 -19.46 6.18
CA GLU A 195 -29.68 -18.83 7.48
C GLU A 195 -29.77 -17.29 7.37
N TYR A 196 -28.89 -16.66 6.58
CA TYR A 196 -28.98 -15.22 6.31
C TYR A 196 -30.29 -14.84 5.59
N PHE A 197 -30.70 -15.58 4.56
CA PHE A 197 -31.96 -15.30 3.87
C PHE A 197 -33.18 -15.47 4.78
N ASN A 198 -33.11 -16.35 5.76
CA ASN A 198 -34.20 -16.57 6.72
C ASN A 198 -34.26 -15.50 7.83
N THR A 199 -33.16 -14.78 8.07
CA THR A 199 -33.13 -13.67 9.05
C THR A 199 -33.48 -12.31 8.43
N ILE A 200 -33.46 -12.19 7.10
CA ILE A 200 -33.94 -10.99 6.41
C ILE A 200 -35.47 -10.92 6.51
N ASP A 201 -35.95 -9.95 7.29
CA ASP A 201 -37.38 -9.61 7.35
C ASP A 201 -37.81 -8.87 6.09
N THR A 202 -38.37 -9.61 5.13
CA THR A 202 -38.89 -9.07 3.86
C THR A 202 -40.22 -8.34 4.01
N SER A 203 -40.80 -8.29 5.22
CA SER A 203 -42.09 -7.61 5.47
C SER A 203 -42.04 -6.12 5.15
N ASN A 204 -40.86 -5.48 5.25
CA ASN A 204 -40.66 -4.07 4.93
C ASN A 204 -40.48 -3.78 3.42
N LEU A 205 -40.35 -4.81 2.57
CA LEU A 205 -40.16 -4.66 1.12
C LEU A 205 -41.49 -4.57 0.34
N ILE A 206 -42.59 -5.01 0.95
CA ILE A 206 -43.92 -5.04 0.31
C ILE A 206 -44.67 -3.71 0.50
N GLU A 207 -44.22 -2.83 1.41
CA GLU A 207 -44.94 -1.60 1.79
C GLU A 207 -44.78 -0.44 0.79
N PHE A 208 -43.96 -0.58 -0.26
CA PHE A 208 -43.67 0.50 -1.22
C PHE A 208 -44.49 0.47 -2.53
N GLU A 209 -45.45 -0.46 -2.69
CA GLU A 209 -46.21 -0.60 -3.96
C GLU A 209 -47.68 -0.14 -3.91
N GLU A 210 -48.16 0.47 -2.81
CA GLU A 210 -49.49 1.10 -2.73
C GLU A 210 -49.42 2.57 -2.30
N GLU A 211 -48.98 3.46 -3.18
CA GLU A 211 -49.53 4.83 -3.23
C GLU A 211 -49.70 5.24 -4.71
N GLU A 212 -50.95 5.20 -5.18
CA GLU A 212 -51.47 5.90 -6.37
C GLU A 212 -52.09 7.23 -5.96
#